data_AF-A0ABD6IRL2-F1
#
_entry.id   AF-A0ABD6IRL2-F1
#
_cell.length_a   1.000
_cell.length_b   1.000
_cell.length_c   1.000
_cell.angle_alpha   90.00
_cell.angle_beta   90.00
_cell.angle_gamma   90.00
#
_symmetry.space_group_name_H-M   'P 1'
#
loop_
_entity.id
_entity.type
_entity.pdbx_description
1 polymer ?
#
loop_
_entity_poly.entity_id
_entity_poly.type
_entity_poly.pdbx_seq_one_letter_code
_entity_poly.pdbx_strand_id
1 'polypeptide(L)'
;MVTEDDSLWQRCAHLGRVLLSVVDQEEWRRTRRHESLRDRGIDTGVGERLIAIIAALVAHAVVVDAAAENPVPGSALDAVPVRVLAEATVAKSDLELLAGLPGTFDDERDEQAVNLFRLSSYQVGPAGHRLAQLRGETRYALATVADRSAKAPPSCGDLLRWAAEAERAQ
;
A
#
# COMPACT_ATOMS: atom_id res chain seq x y z
N MET A 1 -21.58 -14.11 -4.40
CA MET A 1 -21.06 -14.10 -5.79
C MET A 1 -20.00 -13.04 -5.77
N VAL A 2 -18.72 -13.41 -5.67
CA VAL A 2 -17.61 -12.45 -5.55
C VAL A 2 -17.48 -11.78 -6.91
N THR A 3 -17.70 -10.47 -6.98
CA THR A 3 -17.51 -9.71 -8.21
C THR A 3 -16.01 -9.61 -8.50
N GLU A 4 -15.59 -9.51 -9.77
CA GLU A 4 -14.16 -9.38 -10.12
C GLU A 4 -13.50 -8.18 -9.41
N ASP A 5 -14.27 -7.11 -9.14
CA ASP A 5 -13.83 -5.94 -8.36
C ASP A 5 -13.52 -6.26 -6.88
N ASP A 6 -14.30 -7.14 -6.23
CA ASP A 6 -14.03 -7.55 -4.85
C ASP A 6 -12.71 -8.34 -4.77
N SER A 7 -12.40 -9.11 -5.83
CA SER A 7 -11.15 -9.85 -5.93
C SER A 7 -9.93 -8.94 -6.10
N LEU A 8 -10.08 -7.79 -6.78
CA LEU A 8 -9.01 -6.82 -6.97
C LEU A 8 -8.66 -6.13 -5.65
N TRP A 9 -9.66 -5.60 -4.93
CA TRP A 9 -9.42 -4.93 -3.65
C TRP A 9 -8.72 -5.86 -2.66
N GLN A 10 -9.20 -7.10 -2.50
CA GLN A 10 -8.59 -8.08 -1.60
C GLN A 10 -7.11 -8.33 -1.92
N ARG A 11 -6.77 -8.37 -3.21
CA ARG A 11 -5.40 -8.56 -3.67
C ARG A 11 -4.53 -7.33 -3.39
N CYS A 12 -5.04 -6.12 -3.62
CA CYS A 12 -4.36 -4.87 -3.27
C CYS A 12 -4.16 -4.74 -1.74
N ALA A 13 -5.17 -5.09 -0.95
CA ALA A 13 -5.10 -5.08 0.50
C ALA A 13 -4.08 -6.09 1.03
N HIS A 14 -4.04 -7.29 0.45
CA HIS A 14 -3.00 -8.28 0.77
C HIS A 14 -1.60 -7.76 0.45
N LEU A 15 -1.39 -7.15 -0.73
CA LEU A 15 -0.11 -6.52 -1.08
C LEU A 15 0.32 -5.46 -0.06
N GLY A 16 -0.61 -4.60 0.37
CA GLY A 16 -0.35 -3.60 1.39
C GLY A 16 0.07 -4.21 2.73
N ARG A 17 -0.61 -5.27 3.17
CA ARG A 17 -0.31 -5.98 4.43
C ARG A 17 1.07 -6.62 4.44
N VAL A 18 1.53 -7.16 3.31
CA VAL A 18 2.83 -7.83 3.22
C VAL A 18 3.99 -6.90 2.88
N LEU A 19 3.74 -5.64 2.50
CA LEU A 19 4.80 -4.70 2.12
C LEU A 19 5.89 -4.58 3.19
N LEU A 20 5.49 -4.39 4.45
CA LEU A 20 6.45 -4.12 5.52
C LEU A 20 7.25 -5.36 5.92
N SER A 21 6.67 -6.57 5.85
CA SER A 21 7.42 -7.80 6.10
C SER A 21 8.49 -8.04 5.04
N VAL A 22 8.21 -7.63 3.79
CA VAL A 22 9.16 -7.68 2.69
C VAL A 22 10.25 -6.62 2.86
N VAL A 23 9.94 -5.42 3.35
CA VAL A 23 10.93 -4.33 3.55
C VAL A 23 11.83 -4.57 4.77
N ASP A 24 11.26 -5.10 5.84
CA ASP A 24 11.92 -5.26 7.14
C ASP A 24 12.55 -6.64 7.34
N GLN A 25 13.21 -7.17 6.31
CA GLN A 25 13.95 -8.44 6.48
C GLN A 25 15.08 -8.33 7.51
N GLU A 26 15.61 -7.11 7.72
CA GLU A 26 16.59 -6.84 8.76
C GLU A 26 15.91 -6.16 9.96
N GLU A 27 16.08 -6.71 11.16
CA GLU A 27 15.42 -6.22 12.38
C GLU A 27 15.66 -4.72 12.64
N TRP A 28 16.86 -4.23 12.32
CA TRP A 28 17.20 -2.81 12.49
C TRP A 28 16.34 -1.87 11.64
N ARG A 29 15.84 -2.32 10.47
CA ARG A 29 14.95 -1.51 9.62
C ARG A 29 13.59 -1.33 10.27
N ARG A 30 13.04 -2.41 10.84
CA ARG A 30 11.79 -2.39 11.61
C ARG A 30 11.91 -1.45 12.80
N THR A 31 12.97 -1.63 13.60
CA THR A 31 13.23 -0.80 14.78
C THR A 31 13.35 0.68 14.41
N ARG A 32 14.11 1.00 13.35
CA ARG A 32 14.26 2.37 12.87
C ARG A 32 12.94 2.98 12.37
N ARG A 33 12.09 2.21 11.68
CA ARG A 33 10.75 2.69 11.30
C ARG A 33 9.90 2.95 12.53
N HIS A 34 9.90 2.04 13.50
CA HIS A 34 9.14 2.21 14.75
C HIS A 34 9.59 3.45 15.52
N GLU A 35 10.88 3.70 15.63
CA GLU A 35 11.44 4.93 16.21
C GLU A 35 10.95 6.16 15.44
N SER A 36 11.06 6.16 14.11
CA SER A 36 10.58 7.26 13.25
C SER A 36 9.09 7.56 13.46
N LEU A 37 8.25 6.53 13.62
CA LEU A 37 6.81 6.70 13.91
C LEU A 37 6.59 7.31 15.31
N ARG A 38 7.29 6.79 16.32
CA ARG A 38 7.17 7.27 17.72
C ARG A 38 7.64 8.72 17.87
N ASP A 39 8.76 9.08 17.25
CA ASP A 39 9.29 10.46 17.27
C ASP A 39 8.31 11.47 16.67
N ARG A 40 7.44 11.02 15.76
CA ARG A 40 6.39 11.81 15.13
C ARG A 40 5.05 11.76 15.89
N GLY A 41 5.01 11.08 17.04
CA GLY A 41 3.81 10.91 17.85
C GLY A 41 2.73 10.06 17.18
N ILE A 42 3.13 9.12 16.33
CA ILE A 42 2.22 8.17 15.66
C ILE A 42 2.34 6.83 16.39
N ASP A 43 1.21 6.27 16.83
CA ASP A 43 1.17 4.91 17.35
C ASP A 43 1.69 3.94 16.29
N THR A 44 2.59 3.03 16.68
CA THR A 44 3.26 2.15 15.72
C THR A 44 2.28 1.24 14.97
N GLY A 45 1.28 0.69 15.67
CA GLY A 45 0.29 -0.19 15.05
C GLY A 45 -0.65 0.56 14.10
N VAL A 46 -1.06 1.77 14.47
CA VAL A 46 -1.84 2.67 13.60
C VAL A 46 -1.01 3.09 12.38
N GLY A 47 0.25 3.46 12.58
CA GLY A 47 1.15 3.87 11.51
C GLY A 47 1.40 2.76 10.49
N GLU A 48 1.69 1.54 10.95
CA GLU A 48 1.87 0.38 10.06
C GLU A 48 0.60 0.03 9.29
N ARG A 49 -0.57 0.09 9.96
CA ARG A 49 -1.87 -0.13 9.29
C ARG A 49 -2.15 0.93 8.24
N LEU A 50 -1.82 2.19 8.52
CA LEU A 50 -1.98 3.28 7.55
C LEU A 50 -1.00 3.14 6.39
N ILE A 51 0.24 2.71 6.62
CA ILE A 51 1.19 2.41 5.52
C ILE A 51 0.62 1.29 4.63
N ALA A 52 0.12 0.22 5.24
CA ALA A 52 -0.47 -0.90 4.51
C ALA A 52 -1.68 -0.45 3.66
N ILE A 53 -2.60 0.33 4.23
CA ILE A 53 -3.78 0.77 3.49
C ILE A 53 -3.42 1.78 2.40
N ILE A 54 -2.47 2.69 2.62
CA ILE A 54 -2.00 3.61 1.58
C ILE A 54 -1.43 2.82 0.39
N ALA A 55 -0.61 1.79 0.65
CA ALA A 55 -0.08 0.94 -0.41
C ALA A 55 -1.20 0.22 -1.18
N ALA A 56 -2.22 -0.29 -0.48
CA ALA A 56 -3.38 -0.91 -1.09
C ALA A 56 -4.21 0.07 -1.96
N LEU A 57 -4.49 1.26 -1.44
CA LEU A 57 -5.20 2.33 -2.16
C LEU A 57 -4.45 2.75 -3.43
N VAL A 58 -3.12 2.91 -3.34
CA VAL A 58 -2.27 3.26 -4.48
C VAL A 58 -2.28 2.15 -5.53
N ALA A 59 -2.12 0.90 -5.11
CA ALA A 59 -2.19 -0.26 -6.00
C ALA A 59 -3.55 -0.34 -6.72
N HIS A 60 -4.63 -0.16 -5.97
CA HIS A 60 -5.98 -0.20 -6.48
C HIS A 60 -6.22 0.92 -7.50
N ALA A 61 -5.88 2.16 -7.16
CA ALA A 61 -6.05 3.31 -8.05
C ALA A 61 -5.25 3.15 -9.36
N VAL A 62 -4.02 2.64 -9.30
CA VAL A 62 -3.21 2.39 -10.51
C VAL A 62 -3.85 1.34 -11.42
N VAL A 63 -4.40 0.27 -10.85
CA VAL A 63 -5.06 -0.78 -11.65
C VAL A 63 -6.38 -0.28 -12.24
N VAL A 64 -7.18 0.46 -11.47
CA VAL A 64 -8.44 1.04 -11.94
C VAL A 64 -8.21 2.05 -13.06
N ASP A 65 -7.18 2.90 -12.95
CA ASP A 65 -6.83 3.85 -14.01
C ASP A 65 -6.43 3.12 -15.30
N ALA A 66 -5.61 2.07 -15.20
CA ALA A 66 -5.26 1.24 -16.34
C ALA A 66 -6.49 0.55 -16.96
N ALA A 67 -7.45 0.14 -16.12
CA ALA A 67 -8.72 -0.46 -16.54
C ALA A 67 -9.66 0.49 -17.26
N ALA A 68 -9.58 1.79 -16.97
CA ALA A 68 -10.34 2.81 -17.69
C ALA A 68 -9.93 2.92 -19.17
N GLU A 69 -8.68 2.58 -19.50
CA GLU A 69 -8.17 2.60 -20.88
C GLU A 69 -8.42 1.29 -21.63
N ASN A 70 -8.31 0.15 -20.96
CA ASN A 70 -8.57 -1.19 -21.51
C ASN A 70 -9.02 -2.16 -20.42
N PRO A 71 -9.95 -3.11 -20.67
CA PRO A 71 -10.34 -4.10 -19.67
C PRO A 71 -9.12 -4.90 -19.19
N VAL A 72 -8.77 -4.81 -17.90
CA VAL A 72 -7.65 -5.55 -17.32
C VAL A 72 -8.18 -6.68 -16.43
N PRO A 73 -7.69 -7.93 -16.56
CA PRO A 73 -8.11 -9.04 -15.71
C PRO A 73 -7.74 -8.79 -14.24
N GLY A 74 -8.38 -9.47 -13.29
CA GLY A 74 -8.06 -9.34 -11.84
C GLY A 74 -6.60 -9.65 -11.44
N SER A 75 -5.82 -10.29 -12.32
CA SER A 75 -4.37 -10.45 -12.19
C SER A 75 -3.55 -9.23 -12.65
N ALA A 76 -4.20 -8.14 -13.08
CA ALA A 76 -3.62 -6.87 -13.52
C ALA A 76 -2.50 -6.40 -12.59
N LEU A 77 -2.80 -6.47 -11.30
CA LEU A 77 -1.92 -6.02 -10.23
C LEU A 77 -0.55 -6.68 -10.35
N ASP A 78 -0.50 -7.99 -10.61
CA ASP A 78 0.75 -8.76 -10.59
C ASP A 78 1.77 -8.24 -11.62
N ALA A 79 1.30 -7.67 -12.73
CA ALA A 79 2.14 -7.12 -13.77
C ALA A 79 2.61 -5.68 -13.47
N VAL A 80 1.99 -4.99 -12.49
CA VAL A 80 2.34 -3.60 -12.16
C VAL A 80 3.73 -3.55 -11.54
N PRO A 81 4.68 -2.76 -12.09
CA PRO A 81 5.97 -2.55 -11.47
C PRO A 81 5.83 -1.83 -10.12
N VAL A 82 6.54 -2.29 -9.09
CA VAL A 82 6.49 -1.68 -7.74
C VAL A 82 6.94 -0.20 -7.78
N ARG A 83 7.83 0.15 -8.72
CA ARG A 83 8.23 1.55 -8.96
C ARG A 83 7.04 2.45 -9.30
N VAL A 84 6.12 1.96 -10.14
CA VAL A 84 4.91 2.72 -10.53
C VAL A 84 4.07 3.03 -9.29
N LEU A 85 3.93 2.06 -8.37
CA LEU A 85 3.24 2.30 -7.10
C LEU A 85 3.97 3.35 -6.25
N ALA A 86 5.31 3.28 -6.15
CA ALA A 86 6.09 4.25 -5.39
C ALA A 86 5.93 5.69 -5.93
N GLU A 87 5.87 5.86 -7.25
CA GLU A 87 5.64 7.15 -7.91
C GLU A 87 4.20 7.64 -7.70
N ALA A 88 3.21 6.76 -7.91
CA ALA A 88 1.80 7.06 -7.68
C ALA A 88 1.50 7.45 -6.23
N THR A 89 2.27 6.93 -5.26
CA THR A 89 2.15 7.25 -3.82
C THR A 89 2.34 8.73 -3.51
N VAL A 90 2.96 9.53 -4.39
CA VAL A 90 3.07 10.99 -4.22
C VAL A 90 2.44 11.77 -5.36
N ALA A 91 2.27 11.17 -6.54
CA ALA A 91 1.68 11.83 -7.70
C ALA A 91 0.15 11.98 -7.60
N LYS A 92 -0.54 11.02 -6.96
CA LYS A 92 -2.02 11.05 -6.83
C LYS A 92 -2.48 11.91 -5.66
N SER A 93 -3.56 12.66 -5.79
CA SER A 93 -4.20 13.29 -4.63
C SER A 93 -4.85 12.25 -3.72
N ASP A 94 -5.09 12.59 -2.45
CA ASP A 94 -5.75 11.67 -1.51
C ASP A 94 -7.17 11.30 -1.98
N LEU A 95 -7.85 12.20 -2.68
CA LEU A 95 -9.19 11.95 -3.25
C LEU A 95 -9.15 10.98 -4.43
N GLU A 96 -8.13 11.07 -5.28
CA GLU A 96 -7.92 10.09 -6.36
C GLU A 96 -7.64 8.70 -5.80
N LEU A 97 -6.91 8.59 -4.70
CA LEU A 97 -6.66 7.30 -4.04
C LEU A 97 -7.93 6.66 -3.46
N LEU A 98 -8.93 7.48 -3.14
CA LEU A 98 -10.23 7.02 -2.64
C LEU A 98 -11.23 6.71 -3.75
N ALA A 99 -10.91 7.04 -5.00
CA ALA A 99 -11.80 6.81 -6.14
C ALA A 99 -11.84 5.32 -6.52
N GLY A 100 -13.01 4.87 -6.98
CA GLY A 100 -13.19 3.51 -7.48
C GLY A 100 -13.18 2.41 -6.42
N LEU A 101 -13.12 2.74 -5.12
CA LEU A 101 -13.18 1.75 -4.04
C LEU A 101 -14.49 0.94 -4.08
N PRO A 102 -14.46 -0.33 -3.63
CA PRO A 102 -15.66 -1.15 -3.57
C PRO A 102 -16.70 -0.52 -2.63
N GLY A 103 -17.98 -0.74 -2.95
CA GLY A 103 -19.09 -0.25 -2.13
C GLY A 103 -19.20 -0.93 -0.75
N THR A 104 -18.61 -2.11 -0.61
CA THR A 104 -18.55 -2.90 0.63
C THR A 104 -17.17 -3.54 0.77
N PHE A 105 -16.71 -3.71 2.01
CA PHE A 105 -15.45 -4.38 2.31
C PHE A 105 -15.73 -5.72 3.00
N ASP A 106 -15.02 -6.77 2.60
CA ASP A 106 -15.13 -8.09 3.26
C ASP A 106 -14.36 -8.16 4.59
N ASP A 107 -13.35 -7.29 4.77
CA ASP A 107 -12.57 -7.17 6.00
C ASP A 107 -12.86 -5.84 6.70
N GLU A 108 -13.46 -5.90 7.88
CA GLU A 108 -13.76 -4.72 8.72
C GLU A 108 -12.51 -3.89 9.04
N ARG A 109 -11.32 -4.52 9.08
CA ARG A 109 -10.06 -3.81 9.34
C ARG A 109 -9.65 -2.95 8.17
N ASP A 110 -9.90 -3.42 6.95
CA ASP A 110 -9.66 -2.66 5.72
C ASP A 110 -10.63 -1.48 5.66
N GLU A 111 -11.91 -1.70 5.96
CA GLU A 111 -12.90 -0.63 6.04
C GLU A 111 -12.51 0.45 7.08
N GLN A 112 -12.13 0.04 8.28
CA GLN A 112 -11.69 0.97 9.33
C GLN A 112 -10.45 1.77 8.92
N ALA A 113 -9.48 1.12 8.26
CA ALA A 113 -8.25 1.78 7.81
C ALA A 113 -8.53 2.76 6.66
N VAL A 114 -9.40 2.41 5.71
CA VAL A 114 -9.86 3.31 4.64
C VAL A 114 -10.60 4.50 5.23
N ASN A 115 -11.49 4.28 6.19
CA ASN A 115 -12.22 5.36 6.85
C ASN A 115 -11.28 6.29 7.64
N LEU A 116 -10.25 5.76 8.29
CA LEU A 116 -9.23 6.57 8.95
C LEU A 116 -8.40 7.40 7.95
N PHE A 117 -8.01 6.81 6.82
CA PHE A 117 -7.37 7.52 5.73
C PHE A 117 -8.27 8.64 5.21
N ARG A 118 -9.55 8.33 4.94
CA ARG A 118 -10.56 9.29 4.45
C ARG A 118 -10.75 10.46 5.41
N LEU A 119 -10.91 10.19 6.71
CA LEU A 119 -11.00 11.25 7.72
C LEU A 119 -9.73 12.11 7.74
N SER A 120 -8.56 11.49 7.64
CA SER A 120 -7.27 12.19 7.62
C SER A 120 -7.11 13.07 6.37
N SER A 121 -7.62 12.62 5.22
CA SER A 121 -7.54 13.36 3.95
C SER A 121 -8.35 14.65 3.94
N TYR A 122 -9.43 14.72 4.72
CA TYR A 122 -10.25 15.92 4.86
C TYR A 122 -9.75 16.88 5.95
N GLN A 123 -8.83 16.43 6.81
CA GLN A 123 -8.35 17.23 7.93
C GLN A 123 -7.19 18.13 7.52
N VAL A 124 -7.32 19.43 7.83
CA VAL A 124 -6.24 20.40 7.70
C VAL A 124 -5.44 20.47 9.01
N GLY A 125 -4.13 20.74 8.93
CA GLY A 125 -3.26 20.94 10.10
C GLY A 125 -2.46 19.68 10.47
N PRO A 126 -2.23 19.40 11.77
CA PRO A 126 -1.33 18.33 12.22
C PRO A 126 -1.69 16.94 11.68
N ALA A 127 -2.98 16.64 11.50
CA ALA A 127 -3.42 15.35 10.96
C ALA A 127 -3.10 15.19 9.46
N GLY A 128 -3.34 16.21 8.65
CA GLY A 128 -2.93 16.22 7.23
C GLY A 128 -1.42 16.11 7.07
N HIS A 129 -0.64 16.73 7.97
CA HIS A 129 0.81 16.59 7.97
C HIS A 129 1.25 15.15 8.26
N ARG A 130 0.62 14.47 9.23
CA ARG A 130 0.87 13.04 9.50
C ARG A 130 0.54 12.16 8.30
N LEU A 131 -0.54 12.45 7.57
CA LEU A 131 -0.88 11.71 6.37
C LEU A 131 0.19 11.85 5.28
N ALA A 132 0.67 13.07 5.03
CA ALA A 132 1.77 13.32 4.09
C ALA A 132 3.06 12.57 4.50
N GLN A 133 3.37 12.53 5.80
CA GLN A 133 4.49 11.76 6.32
C GLN A 133 4.33 10.26 6.07
N LEU A 134 3.14 9.69 6.33
CA LEU A 134 2.86 8.26 6.11
C LEU A 134 2.89 7.91 4.61
N ARG A 135 2.45 8.81 3.72
CA ARG A 135 2.65 8.66 2.28
C ARG A 135 4.14 8.63 1.91
N GLY A 136 4.96 9.47 2.55
CA GLY A 136 6.42 9.44 2.40
C GLY A 136 7.05 8.11 2.82
N GLU A 137 6.67 7.59 3.99
CA GLU A 137 7.13 6.28 4.47
C GLU A 137 6.68 5.14 3.54
N THR A 138 5.44 5.20 3.04
CA THR A 138 4.91 4.20 2.09
C THR A 138 5.68 4.22 0.77
N ARG A 139 5.95 5.42 0.23
CA ARG A 139 6.79 5.58 -0.96
C ARG A 139 8.19 5.04 -0.74
N TYR A 140 8.80 5.33 0.42
CA TYR A 140 10.12 4.83 0.76
C TYR A 140 10.16 3.29 0.83
N ALA A 141 9.15 2.68 1.44
CA ALA A 141 8.99 1.23 1.50
C ALA A 141 8.89 0.63 0.08
N LEU A 142 8.00 1.15 -0.76
CA LEU A 142 7.85 0.70 -2.15
C LEU A 142 9.12 0.92 -2.99
N ALA A 143 9.79 2.06 -2.84
CA ALA A 143 11.05 2.34 -3.52
C ALA A 143 12.15 1.35 -3.09
N THR A 144 12.25 1.04 -1.80
CA THR A 144 13.19 0.05 -1.27
C THR A 144 12.98 -1.34 -1.88
N VAL A 145 11.72 -1.74 -2.06
CA VAL A 145 11.38 -2.99 -2.77
C VAL A 145 11.72 -2.86 -4.26
N ALA A 146 11.41 -1.74 -4.90
CA ALA A 146 11.72 -1.51 -6.31
C ALA A 146 13.24 -1.54 -6.61
N ASP A 147 14.06 -1.13 -5.65
CA ASP A 147 15.53 -1.09 -5.75
C ASP A 147 16.21 -2.43 -5.43
N ARG A 148 15.46 -3.46 -5.04
CA ARG A 148 16.03 -4.77 -4.65
C ARG A 148 16.66 -5.56 -5.80
N SER A 149 16.25 -5.30 -7.03
CA SER A 149 16.70 -6.01 -8.23
C SER A 149 17.34 -5.05 -9.21
N ALA A 150 18.63 -5.24 -9.48
CA ALA A 150 19.38 -4.44 -10.44
C ALA A 150 19.08 -4.80 -11.92
N LYS A 151 18.49 -5.97 -12.18
CA LYS A 151 18.30 -6.49 -13.56
C LYS A 151 16.99 -6.04 -14.20
N ALA A 152 15.91 -6.05 -13.41
CA ALA A 152 14.58 -5.65 -13.85
C ALA A 152 13.82 -5.12 -12.64
N PRO A 153 13.02 -4.04 -12.80
CA PRO A 153 12.21 -3.52 -11.72
C PRO A 153 11.20 -4.61 -11.31
N PRO A 154 11.13 -4.96 -10.02
CA PRO A 154 10.24 -6.02 -9.57
C PRO A 154 8.79 -5.60 -9.74
N SER A 155 7.96 -6.59 -10.02
CA SER A 155 6.51 -6.45 -10.13
C SER A 155 5.82 -6.67 -8.77
N CYS A 156 4.55 -6.30 -8.67
CA CYS A 156 3.75 -6.61 -7.50
C CYS A 156 3.61 -8.12 -7.29
N GLY A 157 3.59 -8.92 -8.37
CA GLY A 157 3.63 -10.38 -8.28
C GLY A 157 4.92 -10.89 -7.64
N ASP A 158 6.07 -10.27 -7.95
CA ASP A 158 7.34 -10.59 -7.29
C ASP A 158 7.31 -10.27 -5.80
N LEU A 159 6.75 -9.12 -5.42
CA LEU A 159 6.59 -8.70 -4.03
C LEU A 159 5.75 -9.73 -3.25
N LEU A 160 4.59 -10.12 -3.78
CA LEU A 160 3.71 -11.13 -3.17
C LEU A 160 4.41 -12.48 -3.02
N ARG A 161 5.18 -12.88 -4.03
CA ARG A 161 5.97 -14.12 -3.98
C ARG A 161 7.06 -14.06 -2.91
N TRP A 162 7.80 -12.95 -2.80
CA TRP A 162 8.82 -12.76 -1.76
C TRP A 162 8.22 -12.76 -0.35
N ALA A 163 7.02 -12.20 -0.18
CA ALA A 163 6.30 -12.29 1.09
C ALA A 163 5.99 -13.74 1.47
N ALA A 164 5.43 -14.51 0.53
CA ALA A 164 5.13 -15.93 0.76
C ALA A 164 6.39 -16.77 1.03
N GLU A 165 7.52 -16.44 0.40
CA GLU A 165 8.82 -17.07 0.67
C GLU A 165 9.32 -16.73 2.09
N ALA A 166 9.18 -15.49 2.53
CA ALA A 166 9.58 -15.04 3.87
C ALA A 166 8.72 -15.66 4.98
N GLU A 167 7.41 -15.82 4.76
CA GLU A 167 6.51 -16.48 5.71
C GLU A 167 6.83 -17.96 5.91
N ARG A 168 7.32 -18.65 4.87
CA ARG A 168 7.72 -20.07 4.95
C ARG A 168 9.06 -20.30 5.62
N ALA A 169 9.89 -19.26 5.72
CA ALA A 169 11.22 -19.33 6.32
C ALA A 169 11.23 -19.04 7.84
N GLN A 170 10.10 -18.61 8.39
CA GLN A 170 9.86 -18.38 9.82
C GLN A 170 9.26 -19.63 10.47
#